data_AF-A0A246FCG4-F1
#
_entry.id   AF-A0A246FCG4-F1
#
_cell.length_a   1.000
_cell.length_b   1.000
_cell.length_c   1.000
_cell.angle_alpha   90.00
_cell.angle_beta   90.00
_cell.angle_gamma   90.00
#
_symmetry.space_group_name_H-M   'P 1'
#
loop_
_entity.id
_entity.type
_entity.pdbx_description
1 polymer ?
#
loop_
_entity_poly.entity_id
_entity_poly.type
_entity_poly.pdbx_seq_one_letter_code
_entity_poly.pdbx_strand_id
1 'polypeptide(L)'
;MSPTNEPNLPPECQLFGTLGCHLCEVAEAVLMPFVEHGLMVELVDIADREDWVEQYGLTIPVLRRCDSGAELNWPFDAEQVAAFLSR
;
A
#
# COMPACT_ATOMS: atom_id res chain seq x y z
N MET A 1 28.86 0.30 22.96
CA MET A 1 27.48 0.43 22.49
C MET A 1 27.41 -0.27 21.14
N SER A 2 26.90 -1.49 21.11
CA SER A 2 26.69 -2.21 19.85
C SER A 2 25.61 -1.48 19.05
N PRO A 3 25.76 -1.29 17.73
CA PRO A 3 24.66 -0.81 16.91
C PRO A 3 23.53 -1.84 17.04
N THR A 4 22.34 -1.37 17.41
CA THR A 4 21.12 -2.16 17.39
C THR A 4 20.96 -2.71 15.98
N ASN A 5 20.97 -4.03 15.87
CA ASN A 5 20.62 -4.75 14.66
C ASN A 5 19.10 -4.58 14.50
N GLU A 6 18.66 -3.42 14.02
CA GLU A 6 17.26 -3.20 13.67
C GLU A 6 16.97 -4.11 12.48
N PRO A 7 16.01 -5.05 12.59
CA PRO A 7 15.56 -5.78 11.42
C PRO A 7 15.08 -4.74 10.41
N ASN A 8 15.50 -4.88 9.15
CA ASN A 8 15.09 -3.99 8.08
C ASN A 8 13.58 -4.17 7.88
N LEU A 9 12.78 -3.37 8.59
CA LEU A 9 11.33 -3.42 8.56
C LEU A 9 10.85 -2.90 7.20
N PRO A 10 9.79 -3.48 6.63
CA PRO A 10 9.20 -2.95 5.40
C PRO A 10 8.71 -1.50 5.64
N PRO A 11 8.71 -0.66 4.59
CA PRO A 11 8.19 0.70 4.71
C PRO A 11 6.70 0.68 5.08
N GLU A 12 6.26 1.67 5.84
CA GLU A 12 4.83 1.91 6.05
C GLU A 12 4.17 2.32 4.73
N CYS A 13 2.96 1.83 4.49
CA CYS A 13 2.23 2.05 3.26
C CYS A 13 0.80 2.52 3.51
N GLN A 14 0.22 3.13 2.47
CA GLN A 14 -1.19 3.46 2.37
C GLN A 14 -1.78 2.76 1.14
N LEU A 15 -2.96 2.17 1.28
CA LEU A 15 -3.74 1.69 0.14
C LEU A 15 -4.90 2.66 -0.09
N PHE A 16 -4.79 3.46 -1.15
CA PHE A 16 -5.86 4.34 -1.61
C PHE A 16 -6.94 3.52 -2.30
N GLY A 17 -8.17 3.64 -1.82
CA GLY A 17 -9.32 2.90 -2.31
C GLY A 17 -10.63 3.57 -1.93
N THR A 18 -11.73 2.84 -2.01
CA THR A 18 -13.01 3.26 -1.44
C THR A 18 -13.79 2.05 -0.94
N LEU A 19 -14.65 2.24 0.04
CA LEU A 19 -15.46 1.17 0.62
C LEU A 19 -16.41 0.54 -0.43
N GLY A 20 -16.53 -0.78 -0.41
CA GLY A 20 -17.37 -1.54 -1.35
C GLY A 20 -16.81 -1.64 -2.77
N CYS A 21 -15.56 -1.24 -2.99
CA CYS A 21 -14.89 -1.45 -4.26
C CYS A 21 -14.27 -2.85 -4.33
N HIS A 22 -14.82 -3.71 -5.19
CA HIS A 22 -14.35 -5.08 -5.35
C HIS A 22 -12.85 -5.18 -5.69
N LEU A 23 -12.32 -4.28 -6.52
CA LEU A 23 -10.90 -4.29 -6.85
C LEU A 23 -10.01 -3.96 -5.64
N CYS A 24 -10.49 -3.09 -4.74
CA CYS A 24 -9.78 -2.78 -3.49
C CYS A 24 -9.73 -4.00 -2.57
N GLU A 25 -10.83 -4.73 -2.44
CA GLU A 25 -10.87 -5.99 -1.66
C GLU A 25 -9.87 -7.03 -2.19
N VAL A 26 -9.75 -7.13 -3.53
CA VAL A 26 -8.76 -8.04 -4.16
C VAL A 26 -7.34 -7.57 -3.89
N ALA A 27 -7.06 -6.27 -4.01
CA ALA A 27 -5.75 -5.70 -3.72
C ALA A 27 -5.35 -5.89 -2.25
N GLU A 28 -6.27 -5.67 -1.31
CA GLU A 28 -6.06 -5.95 0.12
C GLU A 28 -5.67 -7.42 0.35
N ALA A 29 -6.37 -8.35 -0.31
CA ALA A 29 -6.06 -9.78 -0.20
C ALA A 29 -4.64 -10.12 -0.70
N VAL A 30 -4.13 -9.43 -1.72
CA VAL A 30 -2.74 -9.57 -2.18
C VAL A 30 -1.74 -9.08 -1.13
N LEU A 31 -2.10 -8.06 -0.34
CA LEU A 31 -1.25 -7.48 0.71
C LEU A 31 -1.28 -8.27 2.03
N MET A 32 -2.34 -9.04 2.29
CA MET A 32 -2.52 -9.77 3.55
C MET A 32 -1.29 -10.59 3.99
N PRO A 33 -0.63 -11.38 3.12
CA PRO A 33 0.57 -12.11 3.52
C PRO A 33 1.70 -11.19 3.99
N PHE A 34 1.84 -9.99 3.43
CA PHE A 34 2.86 -9.03 3.84
C PHE A 34 2.53 -8.41 5.20
N VAL A 35 1.25 -8.12 5.45
CA VAL A 35 0.76 -7.61 6.73
C VAL A 35 1.01 -8.63 7.85
N GLU A 36 0.73 -9.91 7.59
CA GLU A 36 1.06 -11.02 8.51
C GLU A 36 2.56 -11.10 8.83
N HIS A 37 3.41 -10.59 7.94
CA HIS A 37 4.87 -10.52 8.10
C HIS A 37 5.38 -9.12 8.50
N GLY A 38 4.50 -8.23 8.96
CA GLY A 38 4.86 -6.97 9.58
C GLY A 38 4.81 -5.72 8.68
N LEU A 39 4.28 -5.82 7.46
CA LEU A 39 3.94 -4.64 6.67
C LEU A 39 2.78 -3.87 7.34
N MET A 40 3.00 -2.59 7.65
CA MET A 40 1.93 -1.70 8.11
C MET A 40 1.28 -1.04 6.90
N VAL A 41 -0.04 -1.24 6.74
CA VAL A 41 -0.84 -0.62 5.68
C VAL A 41 -2.03 0.09 6.29
N GLU A 42 -2.16 1.39 6.01
CA GLU A 42 -3.36 2.16 6.28
C GLU A 42 -4.30 2.10 5.06
N LEU A 43 -5.57 1.79 5.25
CA LEU A 43 -6.59 1.91 4.21
C LEU A 43 -7.08 3.35 4.18
N VAL A 44 -6.96 4.02 3.03
CA VAL A 44 -7.35 5.42 2.85
C VAL A 44 -8.52 5.51 1.88
N ASP A 45 -9.67 6.00 2.35
CA ASP A 45 -10.82 6.25 1.48
C ASP A 45 -10.61 7.56 0.71
N ILE A 46 -10.50 7.46 -0.61
CA ILE A 46 -10.34 8.64 -1.46
C ILE A 46 -11.56 9.56 -1.40
N ALA A 47 -12.73 9.04 -1.02
CA ALA A 47 -13.96 9.82 -0.92
C ALA A 47 -13.92 10.86 0.21
N ASP A 48 -12.98 10.73 1.15
CA ASP A 48 -12.84 11.69 2.25
C ASP A 48 -12.30 13.05 1.79
N ARG A 49 -11.70 13.14 0.59
CA ARG A 49 -11.14 14.39 0.06
C ARG A 49 -11.28 14.55 -1.45
N GLU A 50 -11.74 15.72 -1.87
CA GLU A 50 -11.93 16.03 -3.30
C GLU A 50 -10.62 15.93 -4.11
N ASP A 51 -9.47 16.30 -3.55
CA ASP A 51 -8.18 16.20 -4.23
C ASP A 51 -7.72 14.75 -4.44
N TRP A 52 -8.09 13.84 -3.52
CA TRP A 52 -7.84 12.41 -3.71
C TRP A 52 -8.77 11.80 -4.75
N VAL A 53 -10.04 12.23 -4.80
CA VAL A 53 -10.96 11.82 -5.86
C VAL A 53 -10.44 12.24 -7.23
N GLU A 54 -9.99 13.49 -7.38
CA GLU A 54 -9.44 14.00 -8.64
C GLU A 54 -8.19 13.20 -9.05
N GLN A 55 -7.30 12.90 -8.10
CA GLN A 55 -6.06 12.20 -8.37
C GLN A 55 -6.24 10.70 -8.66
N TYR A 56 -7.05 10.00 -7.86
CA TYR A 56 -7.09 8.54 -7.81
C TYR A 56 -8.41 7.93 -8.29
N GLY A 57 -9.44 8.73 -8.57
CA GLY A 57 -10.80 8.24 -8.86
C GLY A 57 -10.92 7.26 -10.04
N LEU A 58 -9.92 7.20 -10.92
CA LEU A 58 -9.86 6.27 -12.06
C LEU A 58 -8.78 5.18 -11.93
N THR A 59 -7.95 5.23 -10.89
CA THR A 59 -6.75 4.39 -10.73
C THR A 59 -6.75 3.56 -9.45
N ILE A 60 -7.66 3.81 -8.50
CA ILE A 60 -7.78 2.95 -7.32
C ILE A 60 -8.01 1.47 -7.71
N PRO A 61 -7.43 0.51 -6.98
CA PRO A 61 -6.57 0.70 -5.80
C PRO A 61 -5.11 1.09 -6.12
N VAL A 62 -4.50 1.91 -5.25
CA VAL A 62 -3.08 2.32 -5.37
C VAL A 62 -2.36 2.12 -4.04
N LEU A 63 -1.29 1.33 -4.03
CA LEU A 63 -0.42 1.18 -2.88
C LEU A 63 0.68 2.26 -2.93
N ARG A 64 0.77 3.09 -1.89
CA ARG A 64 1.77 4.16 -1.78
C ARG A 64 2.65 3.93 -0.57
N ARG A 65 3.96 4.12 -0.73
CA ARG A 65 4.90 4.13 0.41
C ARG A 65 4.91 5.50 1.09
N CYS A 66 4.90 5.51 2.42
CA CYS A 66 4.94 6.72 3.21
C CYS A 66 6.32 7.40 3.22
N ASP A 67 7.40 6.62 3.07
CA ASP A 67 8.78 7.12 3.16
C ASP A 67 9.24 7.91 1.92
N SER A 68 8.72 7.56 0.75
CA SER A 68 9.19 8.03 -0.56
C SER A 68 8.08 8.61 -1.43
N GLY A 69 6.81 8.33 -1.09
CA GLY A 69 5.67 8.66 -1.94
C GLY A 69 5.60 7.83 -3.22
N ALA A 70 6.44 6.80 -3.38
CA ALA A 70 6.38 5.91 -4.52
C ALA A 70 5.04 5.17 -4.54
N GLU A 71 4.49 4.94 -5.74
CA GLU A 71 3.17 4.33 -5.94
C GLU A 71 3.27 3.07 -6.81
N LEU A 72 2.49 2.06 -6.44
CA LEU A 72 2.23 0.85 -7.20
C LEU A 72 0.73 0.81 -7.52
N ASN A 73 0.42 1.06 -8.80
CA ASN A 73 -0.95 1.06 -9.30
C ASN A 73 -1.43 -0.37 -9.56
N TRP A 74 -2.71 -0.63 -9.30
CA TRP A 74 -3.35 -1.87 -9.72
C TRP A 74 -3.32 -2.04 -11.26
N PRO A 75 -3.21 -3.28 -11.78
CA PRO A 75 -3.09 -4.56 -11.06
C PRO A 75 -1.67 -4.87 -10.58
N PHE A 76 -1.59 -5.49 -9.40
CA PHE A 76 -0.35 -6.04 -8.87
C PHE A 76 -0.54 -7.42 -8.22
N ASP A 77 0.49 -8.25 -8.27
CA ASP A 77 0.59 -9.50 -7.54
C ASP A 77 1.60 -9.42 -6.37
N ALA A 78 1.79 -10.54 -5.66
CA ALA A 78 2.69 -10.59 -4.52
C ALA A 78 4.17 -10.38 -4.90
N GLU A 79 4.61 -10.82 -6.08
CA GLU A 79 6.00 -10.61 -6.52
C GLU A 79 6.27 -9.13 -6.77
N GLN A 80 5.32 -8.43 -7.41
CA GLN A 80 5.39 -7.00 -7.64
C GLN A 80 5.36 -6.20 -6.34
N VAL A 81 4.55 -6.61 -5.35
CA VAL A 81 4.53 -6.00 -4.01
C VAL A 81 5.88 -6.20 -3.31
N ALA A 82 6.42 -7.42 -3.30
CA ALA A 82 7.72 -7.69 -2.68
C ALA A 82 8.85 -6.83 -3.28
N ALA A 83 8.90 -6.76 -4.61
CA ALA A 83 9.88 -5.96 -5.35
C ALA A 83 9.68 -4.45 -5.19
N PHE A 84 8.48 -4.01 -4.83
CA PHE A 84 8.17 -2.60 -4.55
C PHE A 84 8.58 -2.20 -3.13
N LEU A 85 8.38 -3.08 -2.15
CA LEU A 85 8.75 -2.87 -0.75
C LEU A 85 10.26 -2.93 -0.51
N SER A 86 11.01 -3.64 -1.37
CA SER A 86 12.47 -3.79 -1.23
C SER A 86 13.29 -2.62 -1.81
N ARG A 87 12.65 -1.56 -2.29
CA ARG A 87 13.31 -0.43 -2.97
C ARG A 87 13.73 0.69 -2.01
#